data_AF-A0A644YWX7-F1
#
_entry.id   AF-A0A644YWX7-F1
#
_cell.length_a   1.000
_cell.length_b   1.000
_cell.length_c   1.000
_cell.angle_alpha   90.00
_cell.angle_beta   90.00
_cell.angle_gamma   90.00
#
_symmetry.space_group_name_H-M   'P 1'
#
loop_
_entity.id
_entity.type
_entity.pdbx_description
1 polymer ?
#
loop_
_entity_poly.entity_id
_entity_poly.type
_entity_poly.pdbx_seq_one_letter_code
_entity_poly.pdbx_strand_id
1 'polypeptide(L)'
;MWYYISESTQFGPVSEEEIKKLIEEGILTQQSKVWREGMKKWQPLVVTVLSEYLPGGIPMNLSGADLPFNSRKPRVKRQGLRKLFIWWLVTFGLSIGYYGLFGLLGTIVSTPENISDQLPALFMGLMCIFGLSLFASAILSYVLLYIFWRVVQDGYASTSAGKAVGFMFIPLFNIYWMFRAYWGLSKDLNQYIQRHFTDRSAEELHHSKEWFSLGYLIYSFAGGLIFNIIVQILNLNTLVKYRSMPTASTDYFSMMMPTMVIMGIYFLGTLIANIMMHVDFFKTADSILKAEGQS
;
A
#
# COMPACT_ATOMS: atom_id res chain seq x y z
N MET A 1 1.00 -3.38 -22.26
CA MET A 1 1.02 -2.41 -23.37
C MET A 1 2.42 -2.32 -23.94
N TRP A 2 2.52 -2.44 -25.26
CA TRP A 2 3.75 -2.39 -26.04
C TRP A 2 3.68 -1.23 -27.03
N TYR A 3 4.87 -0.79 -27.46
CA TYR A 3 5.07 0.15 -28.54
C TYR A 3 6.05 -0.48 -29.50
N TYR A 4 5.92 -0.17 -30.79
CA TYR A 4 6.80 -0.67 -31.82
C TYR A 4 7.13 0.44 -32.82
N ILE A 5 8.22 0.28 -33.55
CA ILE A 5 8.58 1.16 -34.66
C ILE A 5 8.40 0.36 -35.95
N SER A 6 7.54 0.85 -36.84
CA SER A 6 7.39 0.37 -38.21
C SER A 6 7.59 1.54 -39.16
N GLU A 7 8.35 1.34 -40.25
CA GLU A 7 8.62 2.37 -41.26
C GLU A 7 9.05 3.73 -40.65
N SER A 8 9.92 3.70 -39.63
CA SER A 8 10.41 4.91 -38.92
C SER A 8 9.37 5.67 -38.09
N THR A 9 8.14 5.19 -38.00
CA THR A 9 7.07 5.78 -37.19
C THR A 9 6.81 4.94 -35.95
N GLN A 10 6.63 5.60 -34.81
CA GLN A 10 6.31 4.94 -33.54
C GLN A 10 4.81 4.68 -33.44
N PHE A 11 4.44 3.44 -33.15
CA PHE A 11 3.07 2.99 -32.93
C PHE A 11 2.89 2.45 -31.51
N GLY A 12 1.71 2.65 -30.93
CA GLY A 12 1.33 2.19 -29.59
C GLY A 12 0.57 3.26 -28.78
N PRO A 13 0.08 2.92 -27.57
CA PRO A 13 0.19 1.62 -26.90
C PRO A 13 -0.73 0.54 -27.49
N VAL A 14 -0.19 -0.63 -27.79
CA VAL A 14 -0.93 -1.82 -28.26
C VAL A 14 -0.85 -2.96 -27.25
N SER A 15 -1.81 -3.89 -27.28
CA SER A 15 -1.79 -5.08 -26.42
C SER A 15 -0.74 -6.10 -26.90
N GLU A 16 -0.39 -7.08 -26.06
CA GLU A 16 0.52 -8.16 -26.50
C GLU A 16 -0.14 -9.06 -27.56
N GLU A 17 -1.46 -9.25 -27.50
CA GLU A 17 -2.23 -9.99 -28.51
C GLU A 17 -2.19 -9.31 -29.87
N GLU A 18 -2.24 -7.98 -29.89
CA GLU A 18 -2.14 -7.20 -31.11
C GLU A 18 -0.72 -7.24 -31.68
N ILE A 19 0.32 -7.21 -30.83
CA ILE A 19 1.70 -7.48 -31.27
C ILE A 19 1.83 -8.87 -31.89
N LYS A 20 1.20 -9.91 -31.32
CA LYS A 20 1.22 -11.27 -31.89
C LYS A 20 0.63 -11.30 -33.30
N LYS A 21 -0.54 -10.67 -33.49
CA LYS A 21 -1.15 -10.53 -34.82
C LYS A 21 -0.22 -9.82 -35.79
N LEU A 22 0.41 -8.73 -35.37
CA LEU A 22 1.36 -7.99 -36.21
C LEU A 22 2.62 -8.79 -36.57
N ILE A 23 3.04 -9.75 -35.73
CA ILE A 23 4.12 -10.70 -36.03
C ILE A 23 3.64 -11.76 -37.02
N GLU A 24 2.44 -12.31 -36.82
CA GLU A 24 1.80 -13.28 -37.72
C GLU A 24 1.56 -12.70 -39.12
N GLU A 25 1.16 -11.43 -39.20
CA GLU A 25 0.97 -10.67 -40.43
C GLU A 25 2.30 -10.27 -41.11
N GLY A 26 3.44 -10.53 -40.47
CA GLY A 26 4.78 -10.22 -41.00
C GLY A 26 5.16 -8.74 -40.97
N ILE A 27 4.31 -7.89 -40.36
CA ILE A 27 4.57 -6.45 -40.18
C ILE A 27 5.72 -6.24 -39.19
N LEU A 28 5.76 -7.05 -38.12
CA LEU A 28 6.85 -7.06 -37.16
C LEU A 28 7.82 -8.20 -37.45
N THR A 29 9.07 -7.83 -37.74
CA THR A 29 10.16 -8.76 -37.99
C THR A 29 11.07 -8.88 -36.76
N GLN A 30 12.02 -9.81 -36.82
CA GLN A 30 13.00 -10.06 -35.74
C GLN A 30 13.78 -8.79 -35.32
N GLN A 31 14.01 -7.87 -36.26
CA GLN A 31 14.78 -6.64 -36.05
C GLN A 31 13.91 -5.45 -35.68
N SER A 32 12.59 -5.57 -35.78
CA SER A 32 11.66 -4.48 -35.45
C SER A 32 11.89 -4.03 -34.00
N LYS A 33 12.04 -2.73 -33.80
CA LYS A 33 12.28 -2.18 -32.47
C LYS A 33 10.97 -2.13 -31.72
N VAL A 34 10.96 -2.75 -30.55
CA VAL A 34 9.84 -2.78 -29.62
C VAL A 34 10.28 -2.19 -28.29
N TRP A 35 9.32 -1.58 -27.59
CA TRP A 35 9.52 -1.03 -26.27
C TRP A 35 8.24 -1.21 -25.45
N ARG A 36 8.41 -1.46 -24.17
CA ARG A 36 7.32 -1.40 -23.20
C ARG A 36 7.77 -0.65 -21.97
N GLU A 37 6.79 -0.17 -21.23
CA GLU A 37 7.04 0.53 -19.98
C GLU A 37 7.91 -0.34 -19.04
N GLY A 38 9.05 0.23 -18.61
CA GLY A 38 10.08 -0.44 -17.82
C GLY A 38 11.39 -0.75 -18.57
N MET A 39 11.42 -0.67 -19.91
CA MET A 39 12.64 -0.84 -20.69
C MET A 39 13.48 0.44 -20.71
N LYS A 40 14.80 0.34 -20.46
CA LYS A 40 15.72 1.49 -20.48
C LYS A 40 15.85 2.13 -21.87
N LYS A 41 15.75 1.32 -22.94
CA LYS A 41 15.90 1.73 -24.35
C LYS A 41 15.07 0.80 -25.24
N TRP A 42 14.72 1.26 -26.43
CA TRP A 42 14.13 0.45 -27.51
C TRP A 42 15.04 -0.74 -27.85
N GLN A 43 14.46 -1.91 -28.05
CA GLN A 43 15.21 -3.13 -28.33
C GLN A 43 14.63 -3.90 -29.52
N PRO A 44 15.46 -4.61 -30.30
CA PRO A 44 14.96 -5.50 -31.34
C PRO A 44 14.06 -6.59 -30.74
N LEU A 45 12.97 -6.91 -31.43
CA LEU A 45 11.96 -7.89 -31.02
C LEU A 45 12.59 -9.23 -30.62
N VAL A 46 13.59 -9.69 -31.38
CA VAL A 46 14.32 -10.95 -31.14
C VAL A 46 15.05 -11.01 -29.79
N VAL A 47 15.35 -9.88 -29.15
CA VAL A 47 16.04 -9.82 -27.84
C VAL A 47 15.03 -9.72 -26.69
N THR A 48 13.74 -9.65 -27.00
CA THR A 48 12.67 -9.52 -26.01
C THR A 48 11.91 -10.83 -25.82
N VAL A 49 11.00 -10.84 -24.84
CA VAL A 49 10.06 -11.96 -24.63
C VAL A 49 9.16 -12.24 -25.83
N LEU A 50 9.00 -11.28 -26.75
CA LEU A 50 8.20 -11.46 -27.96
C LEU A 50 8.85 -12.39 -28.99
N SER A 51 10.13 -12.73 -28.80
CA SER A 51 10.88 -13.64 -29.68
C SER A 51 10.28 -15.06 -29.75
N GLU A 52 9.57 -15.49 -28.70
CA GLU A 52 8.86 -16.78 -28.65
C GLU A 52 7.77 -16.88 -29.72
N TYR A 53 7.22 -15.74 -30.16
CA TYR A 53 6.15 -15.68 -31.14
C TYR A 53 6.64 -15.54 -32.58
N LEU A 54 7.96 -15.56 -32.83
CA LEU A 54 8.51 -15.45 -34.18
C LEU A 54 8.38 -16.78 -34.94
N PRO A 55 7.96 -16.75 -36.23
CA PRO A 55 7.93 -17.94 -37.07
C PRO A 55 9.34 -18.49 -37.27
N GLY A 56 9.55 -19.75 -36.90
CA GLY A 56 10.85 -20.43 -37.00
C GLY A 56 11.52 -20.76 -35.66
N GLY A 57 10.89 -20.42 -34.52
CA GLY A 57 11.21 -20.97 -33.19
C GLY A 57 12.70 -21.07 -32.93
N ILE A 58 13.44 -19.96 -33.02
CA ILE A 58 14.85 -19.95 -32.66
C ILE A 58 14.88 -19.96 -31.12
N PRO A 59 15.24 -21.08 -30.46
CA PRO A 59 15.44 -21.05 -29.02
C PRO A 59 16.59 -20.09 -28.75
N MET A 60 16.30 -19.07 -27.94
CA MET A 60 17.30 -18.15 -27.43
C MET A 60 18.44 -18.92 -26.77
N ASN A 61 19.60 -19.04 -27.44
CA ASN A 61 20.81 -19.48 -26.75
C ASN A 61 21.42 -18.29 -26.02
N LEU A 62 20.78 -17.89 -24.93
CA LEU A 62 21.24 -16.82 -24.04
C LEU A 62 22.26 -17.38 -23.04
N SER A 63 23.42 -17.75 -23.55
CA SER A 63 24.58 -17.89 -22.68
C SER A 63 25.12 -16.48 -22.39
N GLY A 64 24.80 -15.96 -21.20
CA GLY A 64 25.59 -14.92 -20.54
C GLY A 64 25.53 -13.48 -21.07
N ALA A 65 24.78 -13.16 -22.12
CA ALA A 65 24.55 -11.78 -22.53
C ALA A 65 23.25 -11.24 -21.91
N ASP A 66 23.38 -10.17 -21.13
CA ASP A 66 22.31 -9.45 -20.44
C ASP A 66 21.06 -9.24 -21.30
N LEU A 67 20.08 -10.14 -21.15
CA LEU A 67 18.69 -9.80 -21.47
C LEU A 67 18.32 -8.57 -20.64
N PRO A 68 17.95 -7.44 -21.25
CA PRO A 68 17.56 -6.25 -20.50
C PRO A 68 16.19 -6.41 -19.83
N PHE A 69 15.51 -7.52 -20.12
CA PHE A 69 14.26 -7.92 -19.53
C PHE A 69 14.48 -9.17 -18.67
N ASN A 70 14.60 -8.95 -17.38
CA ASN A 70 14.33 -9.98 -16.39
C ASN A 70 12.81 -10.24 -16.43
N SER A 71 12.36 -11.06 -17.38
CA SER A 71 11.03 -11.70 -17.39
C SER A 71 10.80 -12.57 -16.17
N ARG A 72 11.85 -12.82 -15.37
CA ARG A 72 11.71 -13.41 -14.06
C ARG A 72 11.02 -12.41 -13.14
N LYS A 73 9.74 -12.68 -12.87
CA LYS A 73 8.99 -12.18 -11.71
C LYS A 73 9.97 -11.92 -10.56
N PRO A 74 9.99 -10.72 -9.96
CA PRO A 74 10.94 -10.42 -8.89
C PRO A 74 10.78 -11.46 -7.77
N ARG A 75 11.80 -12.27 -7.49
CA ARG A 75 11.70 -13.31 -6.44
C ARG A 75 11.47 -12.64 -5.08
N VAL A 76 10.30 -12.88 -4.49
CA VAL A 76 9.93 -12.40 -3.16
C VAL A 76 9.98 -13.60 -2.21
N LYS A 77 10.99 -13.64 -1.35
CA LYS A 77 11.12 -14.73 -0.36
C LYS A 77 9.98 -14.68 0.65
N ARG A 78 9.25 -15.78 0.80
CA ARG A 78 8.13 -15.92 1.74
C ARG A 78 8.54 -15.63 3.19
N GLN A 79 9.66 -16.18 3.66
CA GLN A 79 10.16 -15.92 5.02
C GLN A 79 10.46 -14.44 5.27
N GLY A 80 10.98 -13.74 4.25
CA GLY A 80 11.23 -12.30 4.32
C GLY A 80 9.94 -11.52 4.52
N LEU A 81 8.90 -11.84 3.73
CA LEU A 81 7.57 -11.24 3.87
C LEU A 81 6.98 -11.47 5.26
N ARG A 82 7.03 -12.71 5.78
CA ARG A 82 6.52 -13.05 7.12
C ARG A 82 7.24 -12.28 8.22
N LYS A 83 8.58 -12.21 8.17
CA LYS A 83 9.38 -11.44 9.14
C LYS A 83 9.04 -9.95 9.10
N LEU A 84 8.93 -9.36 7.90
CA LEU A 84 8.57 -7.95 7.75
C LEU A 84 7.16 -7.66 8.28
N PHE A 85 6.20 -8.54 8.03
CA PHE A 85 4.84 -8.39 8.52
C PHE A 85 4.77 -8.46 10.05
N ILE A 86 5.52 -9.36 10.68
CA ILE A 86 5.61 -9.45 12.15
C ILE A 86 6.24 -8.17 12.72
N TRP A 87 7.34 -7.69 12.15
CA TRP A 87 7.96 -6.44 12.60
C TRP A 87 7.04 -5.23 12.42
N TRP A 88 6.26 -5.21 11.34
CA TRP A 88 5.22 -4.20 11.15
C TRP A 88 4.15 -4.28 12.25
N LEU A 89 3.64 -5.47 12.58
CA LEU A 89 2.68 -5.63 13.68
C LEU A 89 3.26 -5.20 15.04
N VAL A 90 4.53 -5.53 15.33
CA VAL A 90 5.20 -5.12 16.57
C VAL A 90 5.33 -3.59 16.65
N THR A 91 5.84 -2.96 15.59
CA THR A 91 6.00 -1.50 15.56
C THR A 91 4.65 -0.77 15.53
N PHE A 92 3.64 -1.33 14.86
CA PHE A 92 2.28 -0.81 14.86
C PHE A 92 1.65 -0.90 16.25
N GLY A 93 1.80 -2.04 16.94
CA GLY A 93 1.33 -2.21 18.32
C GLY A 93 2.00 -1.24 19.30
N LEU A 94 3.32 -1.05 19.18
CA LEU A 94 4.04 -0.03 19.95
C LEU A 94 3.51 1.38 19.66
N SER A 95 3.22 1.69 18.38
CA SER A 95 2.70 3.01 18.01
C SER A 95 1.34 3.34 18.64
N ILE A 96 0.52 2.34 19.00
CA ILE A 96 -0.73 2.55 19.76
C ILE A 96 -0.42 3.11 21.15
N GLY A 97 0.69 2.66 21.76
CA GLY A 97 1.18 3.17 23.04
C GLY A 97 1.49 4.67 23.00
N TYR A 98 1.98 5.20 21.87
CA TYR A 98 2.19 6.65 21.70
C TYR A 98 0.89 7.44 21.90
N TYR A 99 -0.20 7.00 21.27
CA TYR A 99 -1.51 7.68 21.38
C TYR A 99 -2.11 7.54 22.78
N GLY A 100 -1.93 6.38 23.42
CA GLY A 100 -2.34 6.16 24.82
C GLY A 100 -1.58 7.08 25.78
N LEU A 101 -0.26 7.19 25.64
CA LEU A 101 0.58 8.08 26.44
C LEU A 101 0.26 9.56 26.19
N PHE A 102 -0.04 9.95 24.94
CA PHE A 102 -0.46 11.32 24.63
C PHE A 102 -1.75 11.70 25.37
N GLY A 103 -2.76 10.83 25.34
CA GLY A 103 -4.01 11.06 26.06
C GLY A 103 -3.80 11.19 27.57
N LEU A 104 -2.96 10.33 28.15
CA LEU A 104 -2.66 10.32 29.58
C LEU A 104 -1.77 11.50 30.01
N LEU A 105 -0.83 11.95 29.17
CA LEU A 105 -0.07 13.18 29.43
C LEU A 105 -1.01 14.39 29.48
N GLY A 106 -2.02 14.45 28.59
CA GLY A 106 -3.05 15.48 28.61
C GLY A 106 -3.83 15.54 29.93
N THR A 107 -4.15 14.39 30.53
CA THR A 107 -4.83 14.35 31.85
C THR A 107 -3.91 14.85 32.96
N ILE A 108 -2.64 14.41 32.98
CA ILE A 108 -1.65 14.80 34.01
C ILE A 108 -1.36 16.31 33.98
N VAL A 109 -1.22 16.89 32.79
CA VAL A 109 -0.94 18.33 32.65
C VAL A 109 -2.14 19.18 33.07
N SER A 110 -3.36 18.63 32.96
CA SER A 110 -4.60 19.34 33.29
C SER A 110 -4.96 19.30 34.78
N THR A 111 -4.34 18.42 35.58
CA THR A 111 -4.61 18.34 37.02
C THR A 111 -3.87 19.45 37.79
N PRO A 112 -4.56 20.28 38.60
CA PRO A 112 -3.93 21.39 39.35
C PRO A 112 -3.12 20.99 40.60
N GLU A 113 -2.98 19.69 40.91
CA GLU A 113 -2.26 19.22 42.09
C GLU A 113 -0.74 19.17 41.89
N ASN A 114 -0.01 19.15 43.00
CA ASN A 114 1.45 19.09 43.16
C ASN A 114 2.06 17.78 42.57
N ILE A 115 1.91 17.56 41.27
CA ILE A 115 2.62 16.49 40.57
C ILE A 115 4.08 16.89 40.50
N SER A 116 4.98 16.02 40.96
CA SER A 116 6.42 16.25 40.83
C SER A 116 6.76 16.56 39.37
N ASP A 117 7.51 17.63 39.10
CA ASP A 117 7.92 18.05 37.74
C ASP A 117 8.60 16.93 36.92
N GLN A 118 9.11 15.89 37.60
CA GLN A 118 9.72 14.70 37.01
C GLN A 118 8.72 13.81 36.27
N LEU A 119 7.45 13.75 36.69
CA LEU A 119 6.47 12.81 36.13
C LEU A 119 6.08 13.19 34.69
N PRO A 120 5.68 14.44 34.36
CA PRO A 120 5.44 14.84 32.97
C PRO A 120 6.67 14.69 32.08
N ALA A 121 7.87 14.97 32.61
CA ALA A 121 9.13 14.82 31.87
C ALA A 121 9.40 13.34 31.49
N LEU A 122 9.13 12.39 32.40
CA LEU A 122 9.23 10.95 32.11
C LEU A 122 8.24 10.52 31.02
N PHE A 123 6.99 10.98 31.07
CA PHE A 123 5.99 10.69 30.04
C PHE A 123 6.39 11.25 28.67
N MET A 124 6.91 12.49 28.64
CA MET A 124 7.42 13.08 27.41
C MET A 124 8.62 12.29 26.85
N GLY A 125 9.53 11.83 27.71
CA GLY A 125 10.62 10.94 27.33
C GLY A 125 10.14 9.62 26.72
N LEU A 126 9.15 8.96 27.33
CA LEU A 126 8.52 7.76 26.78
C LEU A 126 7.85 8.03 25.43
N MET A 127 7.13 9.14 25.30
CA MET A 127 6.49 9.55 24.05
C MET A 127 7.48 9.70 22.90
N CYS A 128 8.69 10.22 23.15
CA CYS A 128 9.73 10.30 22.12
C CYS A 128 10.15 8.90 21.62
N ILE A 129 10.30 7.93 22.52
CA ILE A 129 10.65 6.54 22.19
C ILE A 129 9.53 5.88 21.38
N PHE A 130 8.28 5.99 21.84
CA PHE A 130 7.12 5.47 21.12
C PHE A 130 6.87 6.21 19.80
N GLY A 131 7.23 7.49 19.70
CA GLY A 131 7.17 8.27 18.47
C GLY A 131 8.03 7.67 17.35
N LEU A 132 9.22 7.15 17.67
CA LEU A 132 10.05 6.44 16.69
C LEU A 132 9.36 5.20 16.12
N SER A 133 8.56 4.51 16.94
CA SER A 133 7.81 3.32 16.49
C SER A 133 6.71 3.67 15.50
N LEU A 134 6.12 4.88 15.59
CA LEU A 134 5.12 5.37 14.64
C LEU A 134 5.72 5.56 13.24
N PHE A 135 6.91 6.18 13.16
CA PHE A 135 7.63 6.30 11.89
C PHE A 135 8.06 4.94 11.34
N ALA A 136 8.59 4.06 12.19
CA ALA A 136 8.98 2.72 11.79
C ALA A 136 7.78 1.93 11.22
N SER A 137 6.62 2.01 11.87
CA SER A 137 5.40 1.35 11.40
C SER A 137 4.90 1.91 10.07
N ALA A 138 4.94 3.23 9.88
CA ALA A 138 4.56 3.88 8.63
C ALA A 138 5.50 3.50 7.47
N ILE A 139 6.81 3.44 7.72
CA ILE A 139 7.79 3.01 6.71
C ILE A 139 7.56 1.55 6.34
N LEU A 140 7.38 0.68 7.34
CA LEU A 140 7.15 -0.74 7.12
C LEU A 140 5.83 -1.00 6.38
N SER A 141 4.77 -0.21 6.60
CA SER A 141 3.51 -0.36 5.85
C SER A 141 3.71 -0.07 4.36
N TYR A 142 4.48 0.98 4.01
CA TYR A 142 4.83 1.27 2.61
C TYR A 142 5.75 0.21 2.00
N VAL A 143 6.71 -0.32 2.76
CA VAL A 143 7.57 -1.43 2.32
C VAL A 143 6.74 -2.69 2.07
N LEU A 144 5.78 -3.02 2.95
CA LEU A 144 4.86 -4.13 2.75
C LEU A 144 4.01 -3.93 1.50
N LEU A 145 3.45 -2.74 1.32
CA LEU A 145 2.68 -2.39 0.12
C LEU A 145 3.51 -2.58 -1.15
N TYR A 146 4.76 -2.11 -1.16
CA TYR A 146 5.70 -2.34 -2.25
C TYR A 146 5.90 -3.84 -2.53
N ILE A 147 6.10 -4.64 -1.47
CA ILE A 147 6.30 -6.09 -1.62
C ILE A 147 5.03 -6.79 -2.12
N PHE A 148 3.84 -6.44 -1.62
CA PHE A 148 2.59 -7.00 -2.11
C PHE A 148 2.41 -6.74 -3.61
N TRP A 149 2.70 -5.52 -4.05
CA TRP A 149 2.70 -5.20 -5.48
C TRP A 149 3.76 -5.98 -6.26
N ARG A 150 4.91 -6.31 -5.67
CA ARG A 150 5.94 -7.16 -6.31
C ARG A 150 5.48 -8.62 -6.50
N VAL A 151 4.62 -9.14 -5.61
CA VAL A 151 4.11 -10.52 -5.70
C VAL A 151 3.25 -10.72 -6.95
N VAL A 152 2.62 -9.68 -7.48
CA VAL A 152 1.74 -9.77 -8.65
C VAL A 152 2.39 -9.32 -9.97
N GLN A 153 3.69 -8.98 -9.99
CA GLN A 153 4.38 -8.49 -11.19
C GLN A 153 4.69 -9.61 -12.21
N ASP A 154 3.67 -10.05 -12.93
CA ASP A 154 3.75 -11.04 -14.02
C ASP A 154 3.58 -10.44 -15.42
N GLY A 155 3.65 -9.11 -15.52
CA GLY A 155 3.50 -8.39 -16.79
C GLY A 155 2.08 -7.98 -17.14
N TYR A 156 1.06 -8.48 -16.43
CA TYR A 156 -0.34 -8.07 -16.54
C TYR A 156 -0.81 -7.22 -15.34
N ALA A 157 0.04 -7.09 -14.31
CA ALA A 157 -0.21 -6.19 -13.19
C ALA A 157 -0.56 -4.79 -13.69
N SER A 158 -1.58 -4.22 -13.07
CA SER A 158 -2.22 -2.99 -13.52
C SER A 158 -1.39 -1.73 -13.15
N THR A 159 -0.39 -1.88 -12.27
CA THR A 159 0.65 -0.89 -12.00
C THR A 159 1.93 -1.57 -11.47
N SER A 160 3.06 -0.85 -11.51
CA SER A 160 4.30 -1.29 -10.87
C SER A 160 4.32 -0.95 -9.37
N ALA A 161 5.06 -1.75 -8.61
CA ALA A 161 5.23 -1.54 -7.16
C ALA A 161 5.80 -0.16 -6.81
N GLY A 162 6.75 0.32 -7.62
CA GLY A 162 7.34 1.66 -7.44
C GLY A 162 6.33 2.79 -7.63
N LYS A 163 5.48 2.71 -8.66
CA LYS A 163 4.42 3.70 -8.90
C LYS A 163 3.37 3.68 -7.78
N ALA A 164 2.97 2.49 -7.35
CA ALA A 164 1.96 2.30 -6.33
C ALA A 164 2.33 2.98 -5.00
N VAL A 165 3.61 2.98 -4.62
CA VAL A 165 4.08 3.64 -3.39
C VAL A 165 4.53 5.08 -3.66
N GLY A 166 5.31 5.32 -4.71
CA GLY A 166 5.93 6.61 -4.98
C GLY A 166 4.91 7.73 -5.24
N PHE A 167 3.82 7.42 -5.96
CA PHE A 167 2.81 8.43 -6.26
C PHE A 167 1.88 8.76 -5.10
N MET A 168 1.96 8.03 -3.98
CA MET A 168 1.27 8.41 -2.74
C MET A 168 1.92 9.60 -2.04
N PHE A 169 3.14 9.98 -2.44
CA PHE A 169 3.83 11.16 -1.92
C PHE A 169 3.54 12.44 -2.72
N ILE A 170 2.77 12.35 -3.82
CA ILE A 170 2.39 13.52 -4.62
C ILE A 170 1.13 14.13 -4.00
N PRO A 171 1.18 15.38 -3.48
CA PRO A 171 0.01 16.01 -2.87
C PRO A 171 -1.19 16.05 -3.81
N LEU A 172 -2.39 15.85 -3.27
CA LEU A 172 -3.69 15.77 -3.97
C LEU A 172 -3.84 14.56 -4.89
N PHE A 173 -2.82 14.25 -5.69
CA PHE A 173 -2.79 13.06 -6.54
C PHE A 173 -2.69 11.77 -5.72
N ASN A 174 -2.15 11.84 -4.51
CA ASN A 174 -2.10 10.75 -3.55
C ASN A 174 -3.47 10.16 -3.24
N ILE A 175 -4.55 10.96 -3.28
CA ILE A 175 -5.92 10.46 -3.00
C ILE A 175 -6.29 9.40 -4.04
N TYR A 176 -6.16 9.71 -5.32
CA TYR A 176 -6.37 8.73 -6.40
C TYR A 176 -5.46 7.51 -6.25
N TRP A 177 -4.18 7.74 -5.92
CA TRP A 177 -3.22 6.65 -5.76
C TRP A 177 -3.47 5.77 -4.54
N MET A 178 -4.10 6.26 -3.48
CA MET A 178 -4.52 5.40 -2.37
C MET A 178 -5.58 4.41 -2.83
N PHE A 179 -6.59 4.83 -3.60
CA PHE A 179 -7.55 3.90 -4.20
C PHE A 179 -6.86 2.92 -5.14
N ARG A 180 -5.94 3.39 -5.97
CA ARG A 180 -5.21 2.50 -6.89
C ARG A 180 -4.30 1.52 -6.16
N ALA A 181 -3.56 1.95 -5.15
CA ALA A 181 -2.53 1.18 -4.48
C ALA A 181 -3.10 0.17 -3.50
N TYR A 182 -4.21 0.48 -2.82
CA TYR A 182 -4.85 -0.43 -1.86
C TYR A 182 -5.98 -1.24 -2.52
N TRP A 183 -7.04 -0.58 -3.02
CA TRP A 183 -8.17 -1.29 -3.63
C TRP A 183 -7.79 -1.96 -4.95
N GLY A 184 -7.00 -1.31 -5.79
CA GLY A 184 -6.48 -1.94 -7.01
C GLY A 184 -5.61 -3.17 -6.74
N LEU A 185 -4.83 -3.18 -5.65
CA LEU A 185 -4.02 -4.34 -5.27
C LEU A 185 -4.87 -5.57 -4.94
N SER A 186 -5.99 -5.38 -4.22
CA SER A 186 -6.90 -6.50 -3.89
C SER A 186 -7.42 -7.21 -5.15
N LYS A 187 -7.74 -6.43 -6.19
CA LYS A 187 -8.18 -6.94 -7.49
C LYS A 187 -7.06 -7.64 -8.23
N ASP A 188 -5.88 -7.04 -8.30
CA ASP A 188 -4.73 -7.61 -9.01
C ASP A 188 -4.26 -8.91 -8.35
N LEU A 189 -4.32 -9.02 -7.01
CA LEU A 189 -4.06 -10.26 -6.28
C LEU A 189 -5.04 -11.36 -6.68
N ASN A 190 -6.34 -11.05 -6.73
CA ASN A 190 -7.37 -12.02 -7.13
C ASN A 190 -7.25 -12.42 -8.60
N GLN A 191 -7.01 -11.46 -9.50
CA GLN A 191 -6.78 -11.73 -10.92
C GLN A 191 -5.51 -12.54 -11.14
N TYR A 192 -4.46 -12.29 -10.34
CA TYR A 192 -3.25 -13.10 -10.37
C TYR A 192 -3.55 -14.55 -10.00
N ILE A 193 -4.32 -14.78 -8.92
CA ILE A 193 -4.73 -16.12 -8.52
C ILE A 193 -5.50 -16.83 -9.63
N GLN A 194 -6.48 -16.14 -10.23
CA GLN A 194 -7.29 -16.68 -11.32
C GLN A 194 -6.47 -17.10 -12.54
N ARG A 195 -5.40 -16.36 -12.86
CA ARG A 195 -4.56 -16.59 -14.05
C ARG A 195 -3.52 -17.70 -13.86
N HIS A 196 -3.02 -17.90 -12.64
CA HIS A 196 -1.92 -18.84 -12.38
C HIS A 196 -2.34 -20.11 -11.63
N PHE A 197 -3.53 -20.16 -11.04
CA PHE A 197 -3.96 -21.27 -10.19
C PHE A 197 -5.39 -21.75 -10.48
N THR A 198 -5.85 -21.64 -11.73
CA THR A 198 -7.21 -22.03 -12.16
C THR A 198 -7.55 -23.49 -11.84
N ASP A 199 -6.56 -24.38 -11.90
CA ASP A 199 -6.74 -25.83 -11.69
C ASP A 199 -6.60 -26.28 -10.22
N ARG A 200 -6.22 -25.38 -9.31
CA ARG A 200 -6.15 -25.70 -7.87
C ARG A 200 -7.49 -25.43 -7.20
N SER A 201 -7.86 -26.26 -6.22
CA SER A 201 -9.09 -26.04 -5.48
C SER A 201 -9.06 -24.67 -4.80
N ALA A 202 -10.18 -23.94 -4.89
CA ALA A 202 -10.33 -22.62 -4.28
C ALA A 202 -10.11 -22.61 -2.75
N GLU A 203 -10.09 -23.77 -2.10
CA GLU A 203 -9.81 -23.94 -0.68
C GLU A 203 -8.33 -23.81 -0.31
N GLU A 204 -7.39 -23.98 -1.25
CA GLU A 204 -5.96 -23.88 -0.95
C GLU A 204 -5.42 -22.44 -0.94
N LEU A 205 -6.10 -21.51 -1.61
CA LEU A 205 -5.64 -20.13 -1.84
C LEU A 205 -6.55 -19.09 -1.18
N HIS A 206 -5.96 -18.12 -0.49
CA HIS A 206 -6.72 -17.07 0.19
C HIS A 206 -7.00 -15.92 -0.78
N HIS A 207 -8.25 -15.71 -1.16
CA HIS A 207 -8.68 -14.59 -1.99
C HIS A 207 -8.81 -13.30 -1.16
N SER A 208 -8.26 -12.21 -1.69
CA SER A 208 -8.38 -10.90 -1.05
C SER A 208 -9.83 -10.42 -1.11
N LYS A 209 -10.34 -9.90 0.00
CA LYS A 209 -11.69 -9.32 0.05
C LYS A 209 -11.60 -7.85 -0.29
N GLU A 210 -12.04 -7.49 -1.50
CA GLU A 210 -11.95 -6.12 -2.01
C GLU A 210 -12.56 -5.07 -1.06
N TRP A 211 -13.66 -5.44 -0.39
CA TRP A 211 -14.37 -4.56 0.52
C TRP A 211 -13.58 -4.18 1.79
N PHE A 212 -12.57 -4.96 2.22
CA PHE A 212 -11.72 -4.55 3.33
C PHE A 212 -10.89 -3.32 2.95
N SER A 213 -10.24 -3.37 1.78
CA SER A 213 -9.43 -2.26 1.28
C SER A 213 -10.27 -1.04 0.89
N LEU A 214 -11.40 -1.26 0.22
CA LEU A 214 -12.33 -0.19 -0.16
C LEU A 214 -12.99 0.44 1.07
N GLY A 215 -13.45 -0.39 2.02
CA GLY A 215 -14.06 0.04 3.27
C GLY A 215 -13.09 0.86 4.12
N TYR A 216 -11.82 0.42 4.23
CA TYR A 216 -10.77 1.19 4.90
C TYR A 216 -10.60 2.58 4.26
N LEU A 217 -10.50 2.66 2.93
CA LEU A 217 -10.35 3.94 2.22
C LEU A 217 -11.56 4.86 2.42
N ILE A 218 -12.78 4.34 2.25
CA ILE A 218 -14.01 5.13 2.46
C ILE A 218 -14.09 5.62 3.91
N TYR A 219 -13.80 4.74 4.88
CA TYR A 219 -13.80 5.09 6.30
C TYR A 219 -12.75 6.16 6.62
N SER A 220 -11.52 6.03 6.11
CA SER A 220 -10.45 7.00 6.34
C SER A 220 -10.71 8.37 5.69
N PHE A 221 -11.34 8.42 4.52
CA PHE A 221 -11.62 9.68 3.83
C PHE A 221 -12.97 10.27 4.21
N ALA A 222 -14.07 9.60 3.87
CA ALA A 222 -15.41 10.12 4.13
C ALA A 222 -15.70 10.15 5.63
N GLY A 223 -15.37 9.06 6.34
CA GLY A 223 -15.47 9.02 7.80
C GLY A 223 -14.56 10.05 8.45
N GLY A 224 -13.32 10.22 7.96
CA GLY A 224 -12.38 11.23 8.46
C GLY A 224 -12.84 12.67 8.28
N LEU A 225 -13.48 13.00 7.16
CA LEU A 225 -14.06 14.34 6.93
C LEU A 225 -15.23 14.60 7.87
N ILE A 226 -16.19 13.65 7.97
CA ILE A 226 -17.34 13.76 8.86
C ILE A 226 -16.87 13.89 10.32
N PHE A 227 -15.93 13.05 10.73
CA PHE A 227 -15.31 13.10 12.04
C PHE A 227 -14.66 14.46 12.33
N ASN A 228 -13.86 14.99 11.40
CA ASN A 228 -13.25 16.31 11.55
C ASN A 228 -14.30 17.40 11.73
N ILE A 229 -15.37 17.41 10.93
CA ILE A 229 -16.46 18.38 11.04
C ILE A 229 -17.12 18.29 12.43
N ILE A 230 -17.44 17.07 12.90
CA ILE A 230 -18.04 16.85 14.23
C ILE A 230 -17.12 17.38 15.33
N VAL A 231 -15.82 17.04 15.29
CA VAL A 231 -14.83 17.50 16.27
C VAL A 231 -14.73 19.02 16.27
N GLN A 232 -14.72 19.69 15.11
CA GLN A 232 -14.65 21.14 15.03
C GLN A 232 -15.92 21.80 15.59
N ILE A 233 -17.10 21.26 15.33
CA ILE A 233 -18.37 21.75 15.92
C ILE A 233 -18.32 21.63 17.45
N LEU A 234 -17.87 20.49 17.98
CA LEU A 234 -17.76 20.28 19.42
C LEU A 234 -16.74 21.23 20.06
N ASN A 235 -15.57 21.40 19.43
CA ASN A 235 -14.55 22.32 19.91
C ASN A 235 -15.04 23.77 19.91
N LEU A 236 -15.74 24.21 18.86
CA LEU A 236 -16.36 25.55 18.81
C LEU A 236 -17.40 25.73 19.91
N ASN A 237 -18.24 24.73 20.17
CA ASN A 237 -19.22 24.77 21.26
C ASN A 237 -18.52 24.89 22.63
N THR A 238 -17.47 24.11 22.85
CA THR A 238 -16.65 24.18 24.07
C THR A 238 -15.99 25.56 24.23
N LEU A 239 -15.44 26.13 23.16
CA LEU A 239 -14.84 27.47 23.18
C LEU A 239 -15.86 28.58 23.50
N VAL A 240 -17.06 28.53 22.90
CA VAL A 240 -18.13 29.49 23.17
C VAL A 240 -18.57 29.41 24.64
N LYS A 241 -18.78 28.19 25.16
CA LYS A 241 -19.11 27.98 26.57
C LYS A 241 -18.02 28.51 27.50
N TYR A 242 -16.76 28.17 27.22
CA TYR A 242 -15.61 28.61 27.99
C TYR A 242 -15.51 30.14 28.05
N ARG A 243 -15.71 30.84 26.93
CA ARG A 243 -15.67 32.31 26.86
C ARG A 243 -16.82 33.00 27.61
N SER A 244 -17.97 32.33 27.73
CA SER A 244 -19.18 32.89 28.36
C SER A 244 -19.20 32.78 29.89
N MET A 245 -18.24 32.08 30.50
CA MET A 245 -18.24 31.80 31.94
C MET A 245 -17.49 32.87 32.75
N PRO A 246 -18.10 33.40 33.84
CA PRO A 246 -17.52 34.51 34.62
C PRO A 246 -16.39 34.11 35.59
N THR A 247 -16.12 32.81 35.81
CA THR A 247 -15.09 32.32 36.73
C THR A 247 -14.24 31.22 36.10
N ALA A 248 -12.91 31.32 36.30
CA ALA A 248 -11.88 30.47 35.71
C ALA A 248 -11.80 29.03 36.29
N SER A 249 -12.85 28.52 36.93
CA SER A 249 -12.81 27.28 37.71
C SER A 249 -13.61 26.12 37.12
N THR A 250 -14.04 26.21 35.86
CA THR A 250 -14.69 25.07 35.20
C THR A 250 -13.61 24.19 34.58
N ASP A 251 -13.56 22.93 35.01
CA ASP A 251 -12.59 21.94 34.56
C ASP A 251 -12.67 21.76 33.03
N TYR A 252 -11.80 22.47 32.30
CA TYR A 252 -11.75 22.49 30.83
C TYR A 252 -11.66 21.07 30.26
N PHE A 253 -11.00 20.18 30.99
CA PHE A 253 -10.91 18.75 30.68
C PHE A 253 -12.30 18.10 30.56
N SER A 254 -13.19 18.33 31.54
CA SER A 254 -14.56 17.81 31.52
C SER A 254 -15.37 18.29 30.31
N MET A 255 -15.11 19.51 29.83
CA MET A 255 -15.76 20.08 28.65
C MET A 255 -15.24 19.46 27.34
N MET A 256 -14.01 18.91 27.34
CA MET A 256 -13.41 18.22 26.20
C MET A 256 -13.72 16.71 26.16
N MET A 257 -14.20 16.12 27.25
CA MET A 257 -14.46 14.68 27.35
C MET A 257 -15.29 14.10 26.18
N PRO A 258 -16.42 14.72 25.75
CA PRO A 258 -17.18 14.22 24.61
C PRO A 258 -16.34 14.15 23.33
N THR A 259 -15.50 15.16 23.08
CA THR A 259 -14.58 15.19 21.94
C THR A 259 -13.57 14.05 22.03
N MET A 260 -12.95 13.86 23.20
CA MET A 260 -11.95 12.78 23.40
C MET A 260 -12.55 11.39 23.19
N VAL A 261 -13.77 11.14 23.67
CA VAL A 261 -14.48 9.86 23.47
C VAL A 261 -14.72 9.60 21.98
N ILE A 262 -15.20 10.59 21.24
CA ILE A 262 -15.43 10.47 19.80
C ILE A 262 -14.11 10.24 19.04
N MET A 263 -13.04 10.95 19.42
CA MET A 263 -11.69 10.71 18.88
C MET A 263 -11.22 9.28 19.12
N GLY A 264 -11.41 8.75 20.34
CA GLY A 264 -11.06 7.38 20.69
C GLY A 264 -11.82 6.34 19.87
N ILE A 265 -13.13 6.50 19.72
CA ILE A 265 -13.97 5.59 18.91
C ILE A 265 -13.53 5.59 17.44
N TYR A 266 -13.33 6.78 16.86
CA TYR A 266 -12.90 6.91 15.47
C TYR A 266 -11.51 6.30 15.24
N PHE A 267 -10.59 6.54 16.17
CA PHE A 267 -9.24 5.97 16.15
C PHE A 267 -9.27 4.44 16.22
N LEU A 268 -10.05 3.85 17.14
CA LEU A 268 -10.23 2.40 17.24
C LEU A 268 -10.78 1.80 15.94
N GLY A 269 -11.80 2.43 15.34
CA GLY A 269 -12.32 2.00 14.04
C GLY A 269 -11.25 2.04 12.94
N THR A 270 -10.42 3.08 12.94
CA THR A 270 -9.31 3.23 11.98
C THR A 270 -8.26 2.12 12.15
N LEU A 271 -7.89 1.81 13.40
CA LEU A 271 -6.93 0.74 13.71
C LEU A 271 -7.44 -0.61 13.23
N ILE A 272 -8.70 -0.94 13.54
CA ILE A 272 -9.31 -2.22 13.16
C ILE A 272 -9.35 -2.35 11.63
N ALA A 273 -9.83 -1.33 10.92
CA ALA A 273 -9.90 -1.35 9.46
C ALA A 273 -8.51 -1.46 8.81
N ASN A 274 -7.51 -0.74 9.35
CA ASN A 274 -6.13 -0.80 8.86
C ASN A 274 -5.51 -2.20 9.04
N ILE A 275 -5.68 -2.82 10.22
CA ILE A 275 -5.19 -4.18 10.49
C ILE A 275 -5.90 -5.18 9.57
N MET A 276 -7.22 -5.12 9.45
CA MET A 276 -8.00 -6.05 8.61
C MET A 276 -7.50 -6.05 7.16
N MET A 277 -7.30 -4.86 6.58
CA MET A 277 -6.77 -4.71 5.22
C MET A 277 -5.37 -5.32 5.07
N HIS A 278 -4.42 -5.00 5.97
CA HIS A 278 -3.05 -5.50 5.86
C HIS A 278 -2.95 -7.02 6.10
N VAL A 279 -3.76 -7.55 7.03
CA VAL A 279 -3.85 -9.00 7.28
C VAL A 279 -4.40 -9.72 6.06
N ASP A 280 -5.42 -9.17 5.40
CA ASP A 280 -5.99 -9.75 4.18
C ASP A 280 -4.94 -9.82 3.06
N PHE A 281 -4.26 -8.70 2.77
CA PHE A 281 -3.18 -8.67 1.76
C PHE A 281 -2.04 -9.63 2.08
N PHE A 282 -1.64 -9.69 3.35
CA PHE A 282 -0.60 -10.59 3.80
C PHE A 282 -1.00 -12.06 3.60
N LYS A 283 -2.22 -12.45 3.99
CA LYS A 283 -2.72 -13.82 3.81
C LYS A 283 -2.79 -14.19 2.33
N THR A 284 -3.28 -13.29 1.48
CA THR A 284 -3.33 -13.52 0.02
C THR A 284 -1.92 -13.70 -0.54
N ALA A 285 -1.00 -12.76 -0.26
CA ALA A 285 0.36 -12.81 -0.76
C ALA A 285 1.16 -14.02 -0.23
N ASP A 286 1.02 -14.39 1.05
CA ASP A 286 1.66 -15.57 1.61
C ASP A 286 1.14 -16.86 0.97
N SER A 287 -0.17 -16.95 0.71
CA SER A 287 -0.77 -18.12 0.03
C SER A 287 -0.24 -18.28 -1.41
N ILE A 288 -0.11 -17.17 -2.15
CA ILE A 288 0.48 -17.14 -3.49
C ILE A 288 1.94 -17.63 -3.43
N LEU A 289 2.76 -17.06 -2.55
CA LEU A 289 4.19 -17.44 -2.45
C LEU A 289 4.38 -18.89 -2.01
N LYS A 290 3.51 -19.39 -1.14
CA LYS A 290 3.47 -20.82 -0.77
C LYS A 290 3.16 -21.70 -1.98
N ALA A 291 2.16 -21.33 -2.78
CA ALA A 291 1.74 -22.10 -3.94
C ALA A 291 2.79 -22.13 -5.06
N GLU A 292 3.60 -21.07 -5.18
CA GLU A 292 4.76 -20.99 -6.08
C GLU A 292 5.99 -21.79 -5.62
N GLY A 293 5.93 -22.43 -4.44
CA GLY A 293 7.07 -23.17 -3.89
C GLY A 293 8.20 -22.27 -3.37
N GLN A 294 7.93 -20.98 -3.12
CA GLN A 294 8.90 -20.08 -2.48
C GLN A 294 8.89 -20.32 -0.97
N SER A 295 9.92 -21.01 -0.47
CA SER A 295 10.09 -21.37 0.95
C SER A 295 10.68 -20.28 1.84
#